data_AF-A0A4U9D7P0-F1
#
_entry.id   AF-A0A4U9D7P0-F1
#
_cell.length_a   1.000
_cell.length_b   1.000
_cell.length_c   1.000
_cell.angle_alpha   90.00
_cell.angle_beta   90.00
_cell.angle_gamma   90.00
#
_symmetry.space_group_name_H-M   'P 1'
#
loop_
_entity.id
_entity.type
_entity.pdbx_description
1 polymer ?
#
loop_
_entity_poly.entity_id
_entity_poly.type
_entity_poly.pdbx_seq_one_letter_code
_entity_poly.pdbx_strand_id
1 'polypeptide(L)'
;MGHLTKSKGRVTEADIHVASILMDRMNLHGESRTAAQQAFRVGKSDDYPLREKMRQLRSVCFGRFDLIRMFLEIQLQAAFADGELHPNERGSLFVIADELGISRAQFEQFLRMMQAEPVWRRLAAALLQPGPRSGRLAAGASAGRPLRTPATCWA
;
A
#
# COMPACT_ATOMS: atom_id res chain seq x y z
N MET A 1 -0.70 -1.81 -5.33
CA MET A 1 -1.63 -1.01 -4.50
C MET A 1 -2.52 -0.12 -5.36
N GLY A 2 -1.99 0.79 -6.19
CA GLY A 2 -2.84 1.61 -7.08
C GLY A 2 -3.75 0.82 -8.03
N HIS A 3 -3.27 -0.29 -8.58
CA HIS A 3 -4.10 -1.19 -9.40
C HIS A 3 -5.20 -1.87 -8.58
N LEU A 4 -4.87 -2.27 -7.34
CA LEU A 4 -5.78 -2.92 -6.41
C LEU A 4 -6.90 -1.96 -5.99
N THR A 5 -6.56 -0.73 -5.61
CA THR A 5 -7.55 0.29 -5.23
C THR A 5 -8.43 0.69 -6.41
N LYS A 6 -7.91 0.69 -7.64
CA LYS A 6 -8.74 0.87 -8.84
C LYS A 6 -9.71 -0.29 -9.06
N SER A 7 -9.31 -1.52 -8.77
CA SER A 7 -10.18 -2.70 -8.96
C SER A 7 -11.43 -2.69 -8.05
N LYS A 8 -11.44 -1.88 -6.99
CA LYS A 8 -12.63 -1.54 -6.17
C LYS A 8 -13.67 -0.69 -6.91
N GLY A 9 -13.27 -0.01 -7.98
CA GLY A 9 -14.12 0.89 -8.80
C GLY A 9 -13.93 2.38 -8.49
N ARG A 10 -13.62 2.75 -7.24
CA ARG A 10 -13.22 4.12 -6.88
C ARG A 10 -12.15 4.11 -5.79
N VAL A 11 -11.20 5.03 -5.92
CA VAL A 11 -10.21 5.28 -4.88
C VAL A 11 -10.84 6.19 -3.83
N THR A 12 -10.83 5.74 -2.58
CA THR A 12 -11.37 6.48 -1.43
C THR A 12 -10.30 7.31 -0.73
N GLU A 13 -10.71 8.24 0.13
CA GLU A 13 -9.78 9.00 0.98
C GLU A 13 -9.04 8.06 1.96
N ALA A 14 -9.67 6.98 2.40
CA ALA A 14 -9.05 5.95 3.21
C ALA A 14 -7.88 5.27 2.48
N ASP A 15 -8.05 4.94 1.19
CA ASP A 15 -6.97 4.32 0.38
C ASP A 15 -5.77 5.26 0.24
N ILE A 16 -6.01 6.56 0.01
CA ILE A 16 -4.96 7.59 -0.10
C ILE A 16 -4.25 7.77 1.25
N HIS A 17 -5.02 7.77 2.34
CA HIS A 17 -4.47 7.88 3.70
C HIS A 17 -3.56 6.69 4.02
N VAL A 18 -3.99 5.46 3.75
CA VAL A 18 -3.19 4.25 3.89
C VAL A 18 -1.91 4.33 3.06
N ALA A 19 -2.01 4.77 1.79
CA ALA A 19 -0.86 4.94 0.93
C ALA A 19 0.16 5.95 1.49
N SER A 20 -0.32 7.09 2.00
CA SER A 20 0.54 8.11 2.60
C SER A 20 1.26 7.59 3.86
N ILE A 21 0.56 6.89 4.74
CA ILE A 21 1.14 6.28 5.95
C ILE A 21 2.26 5.29 5.57
N LEU A 22 2.03 4.47 4.55
CA LEU A 22 3.04 3.51 4.08
C LEU A 22 4.28 4.23 3.55
N MET A 23 4.12 5.34 2.83
CA MET A 23 5.25 6.15 2.37
C MET A 23 6.05 6.74 3.55
N ASP A 24 5.36 7.28 4.56
CA ASP A 24 6.01 7.84 5.76
C ASP A 24 6.82 6.76 6.50
N ARG A 25 6.32 5.52 6.55
CA ARG A 25 6.99 4.37 7.20
C ARG A 25 8.18 3.82 6.46
N MET A 26 8.10 3.84 5.14
CA MET A 26 9.25 3.54 4.29
C MET A 26 10.26 4.70 4.31
N ASN A 27 10.03 5.73 5.12
CA ASN A 27 10.86 6.93 5.25
C ASN A 27 11.07 7.63 3.90
N LEU A 28 10.04 7.65 3.06
CA LEU A 28 10.06 8.29 1.75
C LEU A 28 9.74 9.77 1.89
N HIS A 29 10.69 10.62 1.50
CA HIS A 29 10.61 12.08 1.60
C HIS A 29 11.09 12.74 0.30
N GLY A 30 10.67 13.99 0.06
CA GLY A 30 11.07 14.74 -1.12
C GLY A 30 10.77 13.98 -2.41
N GLU A 31 11.80 13.79 -3.25
CA GLU A 31 11.67 13.12 -4.55
C GLU A 31 11.21 11.67 -4.46
N SER A 32 11.62 10.91 -3.43
CA SER A 32 11.23 9.51 -3.29
C SER A 32 9.77 9.36 -2.92
N ARG A 33 9.21 10.30 -2.16
CA ARG A 33 7.76 10.38 -1.91
C ARG A 33 7.01 10.72 -3.19
N THR A 34 7.48 11.70 -3.96
CA THR A 34 6.87 12.05 -5.25
C THR A 34 6.92 10.87 -6.23
N ALA A 35 8.03 10.14 -6.30
CA ALA A 35 8.14 8.93 -7.12
C ALA A 35 7.14 7.85 -6.68
N ALA A 36 6.95 7.64 -5.39
CA ALA A 36 5.96 6.69 -4.87
C ALA A 36 4.51 7.11 -5.18
N GLN A 37 4.20 8.41 -5.11
CA GLN A 37 2.91 8.96 -5.54
C GLN A 37 2.65 8.72 -7.03
N GLN A 38 3.65 8.98 -7.88
CA GLN A 38 3.56 8.73 -9.31
C GLN A 38 3.40 7.24 -9.59
N ALA A 39 4.15 6.37 -8.90
CA ALA A 39 4.00 4.92 -9.03
C ALA A 39 2.60 4.44 -8.63
N PHE A 40 2.01 5.03 -7.58
CA PHE A 40 0.61 4.76 -7.22
C PHE A 40 -0.34 5.19 -8.34
N ARG A 41 -0.13 6.38 -8.93
CA ARG A 41 -0.95 6.91 -10.03
C ARG A 41 -0.86 6.06 -11.29
N VAL A 42 0.35 5.68 -11.70
CA VAL A 42 0.61 4.74 -12.81
C VAL A 42 -0.06 3.40 -12.54
N GLY A 43 -0.03 2.93 -11.29
CA GLY A 43 -0.74 1.73 -10.86
C GLY A 43 -2.25 1.78 -11.15
N LYS A 44 -2.87 2.96 -11.18
CA LYS A 44 -4.28 3.15 -11.53
C LYS A 44 -4.55 3.20 -13.04
N SER A 45 -3.57 2.98 -13.91
CA SER A 45 -3.85 2.92 -15.36
C SER A 45 -4.75 1.73 -15.68
N ASP A 46 -5.66 1.87 -16.65
CA ASP A 46 -6.51 0.75 -17.13
C ASP A 46 -5.66 -0.40 -17.68
N ASP A 47 -4.60 -0.07 -18.41
CA ASP A 47 -3.67 -1.03 -19.01
C ASP A 47 -2.47 -1.36 -18.11
N TYR A 48 -2.62 -1.23 -16.79
CA TYR A 48 -1.50 -1.50 -15.90
C TYR A 48 -1.04 -2.97 -16.00
N PRO A 49 0.22 -3.24 -16.37
CA PRO A 49 0.69 -4.60 -16.63
C PRO A 49 1.04 -5.32 -15.31
N LEU A 50 0.01 -5.67 -14.53
CA LEU A 50 0.15 -6.22 -13.18
C LEU A 50 1.12 -7.41 -13.13
N ARG A 51 0.92 -8.41 -14.01
CA ARG A 51 1.73 -9.63 -14.04
C ARG A 51 3.20 -9.35 -14.28
N GLU A 52 3.51 -8.50 -15.26
CA GLU A 52 4.89 -8.13 -15.59
C GLU A 52 5.56 -7.43 -14.40
N LYS A 53 4.84 -6.51 -13.74
CA LYS A 53 5.37 -5.79 -12.58
C LYS A 53 5.60 -6.71 -11.38
N MET A 54 4.77 -7.73 -11.18
CA MET A 54 4.98 -8.73 -10.13
C MET A 54 6.17 -9.65 -10.43
N ARG A 55 6.39 -10.03 -11.68
CA ARG A 55 7.60 -10.76 -12.10
C ARG A 55 8.86 -9.94 -11.88
N GLN A 56 8.84 -8.66 -12.23
CA GLN A 56 9.93 -7.73 -11.95
C GLN A 56 10.19 -7.64 -10.44
N LEU A 57 9.14 -7.44 -9.63
CA LEU A 57 9.26 -7.41 -8.17
C LEU A 57 9.87 -8.70 -7.61
N ARG A 58 9.39 -9.87 -8.05
CA ARG A 58 9.93 -11.18 -7.65
C ARG A 58 11.41 -11.32 -7.99
N SER A 59 11.83 -10.84 -9.16
CA SER A 59 13.24 -10.88 -9.58
C SER A 59 14.13 -9.99 -8.70
N VAL A 60 13.65 -8.80 -8.32
CA VAL A 60 14.37 -7.87 -7.43
C VAL A 60 14.43 -8.40 -6.00
N CYS A 61 13.39 -9.11 -5.55
CA CYS A 61 13.31 -9.69 -4.21
C CYS A 61 13.87 -11.13 -4.13
N PHE A 62 14.67 -11.58 -5.10
CA PHE A 62 15.17 -12.96 -5.14
C PHE A 62 15.87 -13.36 -3.83
N GLY A 63 15.46 -14.49 -3.25
CA GLY A 63 15.97 -14.98 -1.96
C GLY A 63 15.45 -14.26 -0.71
N ARG A 64 14.67 -13.16 -0.86
CA ARG A 64 14.12 -12.37 0.25
C ARG A 64 12.61 -12.59 0.39
N PHE A 65 12.23 -13.80 0.77
CA PHE A 65 10.82 -14.18 0.95
C PHE A 65 10.08 -13.30 1.97
N ASP A 66 10.79 -12.76 2.96
CA ASP A 66 10.21 -11.83 3.94
C ASP A 66 9.69 -10.54 3.29
N LEU A 67 10.39 -10.03 2.26
CA LEU A 67 9.93 -8.84 1.53
C LEU A 67 8.69 -9.14 0.68
N ILE A 68 8.65 -10.31 0.06
CA ILE A 68 7.50 -10.77 -0.72
C ILE A 68 6.29 -10.92 0.19
N ARG A 69 6.49 -11.54 1.36
CA ARG A 69 5.46 -11.69 2.38
C ARG A 69 4.96 -10.34 2.88
N MET A 70 5.86 -9.45 3.28
CA MET A 70 5.52 -8.08 3.71
C MET A 70 4.75 -7.33 2.62
N PHE A 71 5.18 -7.43 1.36
CA PHE A 71 4.49 -6.80 0.25
C PHE A 71 3.06 -7.31 0.10
N LEU A 72 2.85 -8.63 0.13
CA LEU A 72 1.53 -9.23 0.04
C LEU A 72 0.65 -8.81 1.22
N GLU A 73 1.19 -8.78 2.44
CA GLU A 73 0.49 -8.32 3.64
C GLU A 73 0.02 -6.86 3.49
N ILE A 74 0.86 -5.97 2.94
CA ILE A 74 0.49 -4.58 2.65
C ILE A 74 -0.63 -4.51 1.59
N GLN A 75 -0.57 -5.32 0.53
CA GLN A 75 -1.62 -5.33 -0.50
C GLN A 75 -2.96 -5.79 0.07
N LEU A 76 -2.90 -6.85 0.87
CA LEU A 76 -4.04 -7.41 1.57
C LEU A 76 -4.67 -6.36 2.52
N GLN A 77 -3.87 -5.64 3.30
CA GLN A 77 -4.37 -4.55 4.16
C GLN A 77 -5.08 -3.45 3.37
N ALA A 78 -4.55 -3.06 2.22
CA ALA A 78 -5.18 -2.05 1.37
C ALA A 78 -6.52 -2.54 0.80
N ALA A 79 -6.63 -3.84 0.47
CA ALA A 79 -7.89 -4.41 0.01
C ALA A 79 -8.97 -4.34 1.11
N PHE A 80 -8.64 -4.73 2.35
CA PHE A 80 -9.59 -4.74 3.47
C PHE A 80 -9.87 -3.36 4.11
N ALA A 81 -9.37 -2.25 3.55
CA ALA A 81 -9.47 -0.93 4.17
C ALA A 81 -10.92 -0.41 4.33
N ASP A 82 -11.84 -0.88 3.50
CA ASP A 82 -13.28 -0.60 3.52
C ASP A 82 -14.10 -1.67 4.29
N GLY A 83 -13.43 -2.70 4.81
CA GLY A 83 -14.01 -3.74 5.65
C GLY A 83 -14.51 -4.99 4.90
N GLU A 84 -14.53 -4.99 3.57
CA GLU A 84 -14.98 -6.12 2.75
C GLU A 84 -14.05 -6.37 1.57
N LEU A 85 -13.73 -7.63 1.28
CA LEU A 85 -12.90 -7.95 0.11
C LEU A 85 -13.76 -8.19 -1.12
N HIS A 86 -13.70 -7.30 -2.09
CA HIS A 86 -14.49 -7.43 -3.32
C HIS A 86 -13.93 -8.55 -4.23
N PRO A 87 -14.77 -9.24 -5.03
CA PRO A 87 -14.31 -10.31 -5.92
C PRO A 87 -13.21 -9.90 -6.91
N ASN A 88 -13.27 -8.67 -7.43
CA ASN A 88 -12.27 -8.12 -8.36
C ASN A 88 -10.89 -7.93 -7.70
N GLU A 89 -10.90 -7.48 -6.44
CA GLU A 89 -9.68 -7.32 -5.66
C GLU A 89 -9.08 -8.66 -5.29
N ARG A 90 -9.94 -9.62 -4.91
CA ARG A 90 -9.52 -11.00 -4.65
C ARG A 90 -8.84 -11.58 -5.90
N GLY A 91 -9.40 -11.36 -7.08
CA GLY A 91 -8.79 -11.73 -8.36
C GLY A 91 -7.41 -11.10 -8.54
N SER A 92 -7.28 -9.80 -8.30
CA SER A 92 -6.01 -9.08 -8.37
C SER A 92 -4.97 -9.60 -7.38
N LEU A 93 -5.38 -9.89 -6.14
CA LEU A 93 -4.52 -10.46 -5.10
C LEU A 93 -4.08 -11.88 -5.43
N PHE A 94 -4.94 -12.70 -6.05
CA PHE A 94 -4.53 -14.01 -6.55
C PHE A 94 -3.45 -13.89 -7.62
N VAL A 95 -3.62 -12.97 -8.59
CA VAL A 95 -2.60 -12.72 -9.62
C VAL A 95 -1.28 -12.28 -8.99
N ILE A 96 -1.35 -11.41 -7.98
CA ILE A 96 -0.17 -10.98 -7.22
C ILE A 96 0.49 -12.18 -6.52
N ALA A 97 -0.25 -13.00 -5.79
CA ALA A 97 0.27 -14.16 -5.07
C ALA A 97 0.90 -15.19 -6.03
N ASP A 98 0.23 -15.49 -7.13
CA ASP A 98 0.66 -16.43 -8.17
C ASP A 98 2.00 -16.03 -8.78
N GLU A 99 2.13 -14.78 -9.22
CA GLU A 99 3.36 -14.26 -9.83
C GLU A 99 4.52 -14.16 -8.83
N LEU A 100 4.22 -14.00 -7.53
CA LEU A 100 5.18 -14.01 -6.44
C LEU A 100 5.60 -15.43 -6.00
N GLY A 101 4.98 -16.48 -6.57
CA GLY A 101 5.29 -17.88 -6.28
C GLY A 101 4.60 -18.43 -5.03
N ILE A 102 3.51 -17.81 -4.59
CA ILE A 102 2.69 -18.24 -3.45
C ILE A 102 1.55 -19.11 -3.99
N SER A 103 1.41 -20.32 -3.45
CA SER A 103 0.37 -21.23 -3.92
C SER A 103 -1.02 -20.74 -3.50
N ARG A 104 -2.05 -21.15 -4.26
CA ARG A 104 -3.44 -20.81 -3.94
C ARG A 104 -3.82 -21.24 -2.51
N ALA A 105 -3.36 -22.40 -2.05
CA ALA A 105 -3.62 -22.90 -0.71
C ALA A 105 -2.98 -22.02 0.37
N GLN A 106 -1.74 -21.57 0.17
CA GLN A 106 -1.05 -20.64 1.08
C GLN A 106 -1.76 -19.29 1.10
N PHE A 107 -2.18 -18.78 -0.06
CA PHE A 107 -2.93 -17.52 -0.13
C PHE A 107 -4.28 -17.60 0.60
N GLU A 108 -5.03 -18.69 0.43
CA GLU A 108 -6.26 -18.94 1.19
C GLU A 108 -6.00 -19.02 2.70
N GLN A 109 -4.88 -19.64 3.11
CA GLN A 109 -4.49 -19.67 4.51
C GLN A 109 -4.20 -18.26 5.04
N PHE A 110 -3.50 -17.41 4.28
CA PHE A 110 -3.29 -16.00 4.63
C PHE A 110 -4.61 -15.24 4.77
N LEU A 111 -5.53 -15.41 3.82
CA LEU A 111 -6.86 -14.79 3.88
C LEU A 111 -7.62 -15.22 5.14
N ARG A 112 -7.63 -16.51 5.46
CA ARG A 112 -8.31 -17.04 6.65
C ARG A 112 -7.68 -16.51 7.94
N MET A 113 -6.36 -16.49 8.03
CA MET A 113 -5.65 -15.93 9.20
C MET A 113 -6.00 -14.47 9.42
N MET A 114 -6.12 -13.67 8.35
CA MET A 114 -6.49 -12.27 8.48
C MET A 114 -7.97 -12.03 8.83
N GLN A 115 -8.87 -12.95 8.45
CA GLN A 115 -10.30 -12.87 8.79
C GLN A 115 -10.60 -13.39 10.20
N ALA A 116 -9.83 -14.38 10.69
CA ALA A 116 -10.08 -15.07 11.97
C ALA A 116 -9.73 -14.22 13.20
N GLU A 117 -8.67 -13.43 13.11
CA GLU A 117 -8.32 -12.46 14.13
C GLU A 117 -7.80 -11.24 13.38
N PRO A 118 -8.33 -10.02 13.61
CA PRO A 118 -7.81 -8.85 12.93
C PRO A 118 -6.42 -8.53 13.50
N VAL A 119 -5.43 -9.33 13.12
CA VAL A 119 -3.99 -9.06 13.22
C VAL A 119 -3.70 -7.68 12.60
N TRP A 120 -4.50 -7.29 11.61
CA TRP A 120 -4.48 -5.95 11.05
C TRP A 120 -4.87 -4.86 12.05
N ARG A 121 -5.61 -5.08 13.15
CA ARG A 121 -5.76 -4.07 14.22
C ARG A 121 -4.45 -3.82 14.95
N ARG A 122 -3.64 -4.85 15.17
CA ARG A 122 -2.31 -4.74 15.79
C ARG A 122 -1.28 -4.19 14.81
N LEU A 123 -1.33 -4.61 13.55
CA LEU A 123 -0.47 -4.08 12.49
C LEU A 123 -0.91 -2.70 12.01
N ALA A 124 -2.19 -2.34 12.01
CA ALA A 124 -2.68 -0.99 11.75
C ALA A 124 -2.47 -0.09 12.97
N ALA A 125 -2.54 -0.59 14.20
CA ALA A 125 -2.02 0.16 15.35
C ALA A 125 -0.51 0.39 15.18
N ALA A 126 0.26 -0.64 14.84
CA ALA A 126 1.69 -0.52 14.55
C ALA A 126 1.96 0.39 13.34
N LEU A 127 1.06 0.36 12.32
CA LEU A 127 0.60 1.19 11.16
C LEU A 127 0.33 2.69 11.39
N LEU A 128 -0.29 3.00 12.52
CA LEU A 128 -0.85 4.30 12.88
C LEU A 128 -0.11 4.91 14.06
N GLN A 129 0.97 4.27 14.56
CA GLN A 129 1.92 4.94 15.44
C GLN A 129 2.71 5.97 14.62
N PRO A 130 2.70 7.26 14.99
CA PRO A 130 3.67 8.20 14.46
C PRO A 130 5.06 7.71 14.86
N GLY A 131 5.96 7.54 13.88
CA GLY A 131 7.37 7.31 14.18
C GLY A 131 7.91 8.42 15.09
N PRO A 132 8.91 8.15 15.95
CA PRO A 132 9.47 9.17 16.81
C PRO A 132 9.91 10.36 15.94
N ARG A 133 9.30 11.52 16.18
CA ARG A 133 9.71 12.78 15.57
C ARG A 133 11.20 12.96 15.89
N SER A 134 12.06 12.74 14.91
CA SER A 134 13.47 13.09 15.03
C SER A 134 13.55 14.62 15.01
N GLY A 135 13.36 15.22 16.18
CA GLY A 135 13.35 16.65 16.41
C GLY A 135 14.75 17.18 16.70
N ARG A 136 15.43 17.63 15.65
CA ARG A 136 16.50 18.64 15.62
C ARG A 136 16.44 19.26 14.22
N LEU A 137 16.33 20.56 13.96
CA LEU A 137 16.77 21.77 14.65
C LEU A 137 15.96 22.99 14.15
N ALA A 138 16.02 24.06 14.95
CA ALA A 138 16.07 25.48 14.56
C ALA A 138 14.82 26.21 14.03
N ALA A 139 14.36 27.13 14.88
CA ALA A 139 13.94 28.52 14.66
C ALA A 139 13.82 29.07 13.22
N GLY A 140 12.74 29.83 12.96
CA GLY A 140 12.73 30.89 11.95
C GLY A 140 11.38 31.16 11.26
N ALA A 141 10.59 32.06 11.86
CA ALA A 141 9.61 33.01 11.30
C ALA A 141 8.90 32.78 9.93
N SER A 142 7.58 33.01 10.00
CA SER A 142 6.78 33.95 9.18
C SER A 142 5.56 33.37 8.45
N ALA A 143 4.55 34.23 8.38
CA ALA A 143 3.14 33.94 8.15
C ALA A 143 2.78 33.71 6.67
N GLY A 144 1.65 33.03 6.45
CA GLY A 144 0.79 33.32 5.30
C GLY A 144 0.25 32.12 4.53
N ARG A 145 -1.10 32.00 4.59
CA ARG A 145 -2.04 31.36 3.65
C ARG A 145 -2.52 29.94 3.99
N PRO A 146 -3.83 29.67 3.84
CA PRO A 146 -4.40 28.35 4.10
C PRO A 146 -3.96 27.39 2.98
N LEU A 147 -3.21 26.36 3.36
CA LEU A 147 -2.86 25.23 2.51
C LEU A 147 -4.15 24.44 2.21
N ARG A 148 -4.48 24.35 0.92
CA ARG A 148 -5.38 23.31 0.41
C ARG A 148 -4.91 21.96 0.93
N THR A 149 -5.84 21.16 1.44
CA THR A 149 -5.56 19.83 1.96
C THR A 149 -4.96 18.92 0.88
N PRO A 150 -3.95 18.09 1.22
CA PRO A 150 -3.22 17.25 0.26
C PRO A 150 -4.06 16.15 -0.40
N ALA A 151 -5.29 15.91 0.06
CA ALA A 151 -6.17 14.84 -0.42
C ALA A 151 -6.62 15.01 -1.90
N THR A 152 -6.66 16.23 -2.43
CA THR A 152 -7.22 16.49 -3.77
C THR A 152 -6.23 16.37 -4.94
N CYS A 153 -4.92 16.30 -4.69
CA CYS A 153 -3.92 16.18 -5.76
C CYS A 153 -3.60 14.74 -6.19
N TRP A 154 -4.18 13.74 -5.52
CA TRP A 154 -3.86 12.31 -5.70
C TRP A 154 -4.92 11.51 -6.47
N ALA A 155 -6.15 12.03 -6.55
CA ALA A 155 -7.24 11.46 -7.34
C ALA A 155 -6.90 11.48 -8.84
#